data_AF-A0A3B1C9L0-F1
#
_entry.id   AF-A0A3B1C9L0-F1
#
_cell.length_a   1.000
_cell.length_b   1.000
_cell.length_c   1.000
_cell.angle_alpha   90.00
_cell.angle_beta   90.00
_cell.angle_gamma   90.00
#
_symmetry.space_group_name_H-M   'P 1'
#
loop_
_entity.id
_entity.type
_entity.pdbx_description
1 polymer ?
#
loop_
_entity_poly.entity_id
_entity_poly.type
_entity_poly.pdbx_seq_one_letter_code
_entity_poly.pdbx_strand_id
1 'polypeptide(L)'
;MTSKTSILFLSLMLFVPQLWADSLYVTDRILLGVHESASKDSPLLQSVPSGTSLEILAEDKHFKKVRLPNGTQGWVDAAFLVSEQPAPAQYDILLAKHKRIQKQLAALQQKLKKTERKLQIRQDQVSNAKTSMQELKKEIKGKQPTVAAIKEELKLKSAEAEIEQLKIKISQLSSRKQAKTDARSEQANSVATKKELAELRTRIDMALRSLQGKEPLSAKEILNEPPGLPDWFWGVMLLFLITGFATGIAIMDYRNRKRHGGFRI
;
A
#
# COMPACT_ATOMS: atom_id res chain seq x y z
N MET A 1 9.87 54.60 -50.69
CA MET A 1 9.16 53.35 -51.01
C MET A 1 9.93 52.20 -50.37
N THR A 2 9.82 52.06 -49.05
CA THR A 2 8.93 51.10 -48.35
C THR A 2 9.26 49.62 -48.57
N SER A 3 10.40 49.19 -48.00
CA SER A 3 10.47 48.18 -46.91
C SER A 3 9.34 47.13 -46.79
N LYS A 4 8.99 46.41 -47.86
CA LYS A 4 7.94 45.36 -47.80
C LYS A 4 8.45 43.94 -48.06
N THR A 5 9.69 43.76 -48.52
CA THR A 5 10.22 42.42 -48.87
C THR A 5 10.87 41.68 -47.70
N SER A 6 11.35 42.36 -46.65
CA SER A 6 11.92 41.70 -45.47
C SER A 6 10.88 41.08 -44.52
N ILE A 7 9.60 41.47 -44.61
CA ILE A 7 8.55 40.94 -43.73
C ILE A 7 8.04 39.57 -44.22
N LEU A 8 8.20 39.26 -45.52
CA LEU A 8 7.71 38.01 -46.09
C LEU A 8 8.59 36.80 -45.77
N PHE A 9 9.89 37.01 -45.50
CA PHE A 9 10.80 35.94 -45.07
C PHE A 9 10.67 35.60 -43.58
N LEU A 10 10.19 36.55 -42.75
CA LEU A 10 9.99 36.31 -41.32
C LEU A 10 8.64 35.60 -41.03
N SER A 11 7.68 35.68 -41.96
CA SER A 11 6.38 35.01 -41.83
C SER A 11 6.43 33.50 -42.12
N LEU A 12 7.39 33.04 -42.93
CA LEU A 12 7.48 31.62 -43.32
C LEU A 12 8.19 30.73 -42.27
N MET A 13 8.81 31.32 -41.24
CA MET A 13 9.57 30.59 -40.23
C MET A 13 8.77 30.23 -38.96
N LEU A 14 7.46 30.52 -38.92
CA LEU A 14 6.59 30.29 -37.75
C LEU A 14 5.65 29.07 -37.88
N PHE A 15 5.73 28.30 -38.95
CA PHE A 15 4.94 27.07 -39.08
C PHE A 15 5.80 25.84 -38.74
N VAL A 16 6.15 25.69 -37.46
CA VAL A 16 6.68 24.42 -36.96
C VAL A 16 5.48 23.52 -36.67
N PRO A 17 5.27 22.40 -37.40
CA PRO A 17 4.22 21.47 -37.04
C PRO A 17 4.53 20.89 -35.67
N GLN A 18 3.62 21.10 -34.72
CA GLN A 18 3.68 20.50 -33.39
C GLN A 18 3.42 19.00 -33.57
N LEU A 19 4.48 18.21 -33.75
CA LEU A 19 4.42 16.76 -33.73
C LEU A 19 4.01 16.32 -32.31
N TRP A 20 2.72 16.06 -32.11
CA TRP A 20 2.23 15.39 -30.91
C TRP A 20 2.70 13.94 -30.96
N ALA A 21 3.77 13.65 -30.21
CA ALA A 21 4.26 12.31 -30.05
C ALA A 21 3.37 11.59 -29.02
N ASP A 22 2.59 10.60 -29.48
CA ASP A 22 1.87 9.71 -28.58
C ASP A 22 2.87 8.84 -27.80
N SER A 23 2.79 8.93 -26.48
CA SER A 23 3.63 8.13 -25.58
C SER A 23 3.04 6.73 -25.47
N LEU A 24 3.74 5.75 -26.05
CA LEU A 24 3.41 4.33 -25.92
C LEU A 24 4.28 3.68 -24.84
N TYR A 25 3.72 2.71 -24.12
CA TYR A 25 4.42 1.97 -23.06
C TYR A 25 4.73 0.55 -23.50
N VAL A 26 5.95 0.08 -23.21
CA VAL A 26 6.31 -1.33 -23.39
C VAL A 26 5.65 -2.15 -22.28
N THR A 27 5.00 -3.25 -22.64
CA THR A 27 4.37 -4.15 -21.68
C THR A 27 5.40 -5.14 -21.13
N ASP A 28 5.44 -5.32 -19.80
CA ASP A 28 6.29 -6.32 -19.14
C ASP A 28 5.83 -7.78 -19.36
N ARG A 29 4.80 -7.98 -20.20
CA ARG A 29 4.22 -9.29 -20.46
C ARG A 29 4.93 -9.99 -21.61
N ILE A 30 5.85 -10.89 -21.28
CA ILE A 30 6.50 -11.75 -22.29
C ILE A 30 5.53 -12.87 -22.67
N LEU A 31 5.36 -13.09 -23.98
CA LEU A 31 4.61 -14.20 -24.54
C LEU A 31 5.58 -15.28 -25.00
N LEU A 32 5.44 -16.50 -24.49
CA LEU A 32 6.20 -17.67 -24.89
C LEU A 32 5.42 -18.45 -25.94
N GLY A 33 6.03 -18.66 -27.11
CA GLY A 33 5.48 -19.47 -28.18
C GLY A 33 5.55 -20.97 -27.88
N VAL A 34 4.46 -21.68 -28.13
CA VAL A 34 4.33 -23.14 -28.07
C VAL A 34 4.29 -23.64 -29.51
N HIS A 35 5.28 -24.44 -29.88
CA HIS A 35 5.51 -24.92 -31.24
C HIS A 35 5.17 -26.40 -31.39
N GLU A 36 4.93 -26.84 -32.63
CA GLU A 36 4.61 -28.24 -32.92
C GLU A 36 5.81 -29.19 -32.74
N SER A 37 7.03 -28.71 -33.00
CA SER A 37 8.29 -29.46 -32.90
C SER A 37 9.38 -28.68 -32.17
N ALA A 38 10.48 -29.35 -31.78
CA ALA A 38 11.62 -28.79 -31.04
C ALA A 38 12.52 -27.88 -31.91
N SER A 39 11.92 -26.87 -32.55
CA SER A 39 12.62 -25.92 -33.43
C SER A 39 11.95 -24.54 -33.39
N LYS A 40 12.76 -23.48 -33.53
CA LYS A 40 12.28 -22.09 -33.59
C LYS A 40 11.46 -21.80 -34.85
N ASP A 41 11.77 -22.49 -35.94
CA ASP A 41 11.10 -22.32 -37.23
C ASP A 41 9.85 -23.20 -37.37
N SER A 42 9.53 -23.99 -36.35
CA SER A 42 8.35 -24.84 -36.32
C SER A 42 7.07 -24.00 -36.26
N PRO A 43 5.95 -24.48 -36.84
CA PRO A 43 4.65 -23.82 -36.70
C PRO A 43 4.30 -23.51 -35.25
N LEU A 44 3.85 -22.28 -35.01
CA LEU A 44 3.35 -21.82 -33.72
C LEU A 44 1.92 -22.34 -33.51
N LEU A 45 1.72 -23.16 -32.47
CA LEU A 45 0.40 -23.64 -32.07
C LEU A 45 -0.35 -22.57 -31.26
N GLN A 46 0.33 -21.96 -30.28
CA GLN A 46 -0.27 -21.01 -29.37
C GLN A 46 0.82 -20.18 -28.65
N SER A 47 0.52 -18.93 -28.27
CA SER A 47 1.36 -18.15 -27.35
C SER A 47 0.76 -18.12 -25.94
N VAL A 48 1.59 -18.31 -24.92
CA VAL A 48 1.19 -18.23 -23.51
C VAL A 48 1.90 -17.09 -22.79
N PRO A 49 1.22 -16.37 -21.88
CA PRO A 49 1.85 -15.31 -21.11
C PRO A 49 2.82 -15.86 -20.06
N SER A 50 3.79 -15.03 -19.67
CA SER A 50 4.70 -15.30 -18.55
C SER A 50 3.92 -15.65 -17.28
N GLY A 51 4.40 -16.65 -16.54
CA GLY A 51 3.74 -17.14 -15.33
C GLY A 51 2.66 -18.19 -15.55
N THR A 52 2.39 -18.58 -16.81
CA THR A 52 1.57 -19.76 -17.10
C THR A 52 2.24 -21.01 -16.55
N SER A 53 1.52 -21.79 -15.75
CA SER A 53 2.02 -23.07 -15.24
C SER A 53 2.00 -24.12 -16.35
N LEU A 54 3.13 -24.79 -16.54
CA LEU A 54 3.35 -25.79 -17.59
C LEU A 54 3.83 -27.09 -16.95
N GLU A 55 3.31 -28.21 -17.43
CA GLU A 55 3.79 -29.54 -17.04
C GLU A 55 4.82 -30.02 -18.08
N ILE A 56 6.02 -30.39 -17.65
CA ILE A 56 7.09 -30.85 -18.55
C ILE A 56 6.89 -32.35 -18.84
N LEU A 57 6.82 -32.70 -20.13
CA LEU A 57 6.62 -34.07 -20.62
C LEU A 57 7.90 -34.71 -21.17
N ALA A 58 8.74 -33.91 -21.85
CA ALA A 58 10.00 -34.36 -22.43
C ALA A 58 10.98 -33.20 -22.61
N GLU A 59 12.25 -33.50 -22.84
CA GLU A 59 13.32 -32.52 -23.02
C GLU A 59 14.19 -32.92 -24.22
N ASP A 60 14.49 -31.95 -25.08
CA ASP A 60 15.39 -32.09 -26.23
C ASP A 60 16.24 -30.83 -26.38
N LYS A 61 17.52 -30.94 -25.99
CA LYS A 61 18.53 -29.86 -26.05
C LYS A 61 18.05 -28.54 -25.41
N HIS A 62 17.53 -27.63 -26.24
CA HIS A 62 17.09 -26.29 -25.85
C HIS A 62 15.56 -26.16 -25.81
N PHE A 63 14.83 -27.24 -26.06
CA PHE A 63 13.37 -27.25 -26.04
C PHE A 63 12.85 -28.25 -25.02
N LYS A 64 11.72 -27.91 -24.39
CA LYS A 64 10.96 -28.83 -23.56
C LYS A 64 9.58 -29.03 -24.15
N LYS A 65 9.14 -30.28 -24.23
CA LYS A 65 7.75 -30.60 -24.55
C LYS A 65 6.94 -30.37 -23.28
N VAL A 66 5.91 -29.56 -23.37
CA VAL A 66 5.06 -29.16 -22.24
C VAL A 66 3.59 -29.44 -22.53
N ARG A 67 2.82 -29.61 -21.46
CA ARG A 67 1.35 -29.62 -21.49
C ARG A 67 0.83 -28.36 -20.80
N LEU A 68 -0.07 -27.67 -21.49
CA LEU A 68 -0.75 -26.49 -20.99
C LEU A 68 -2.00 -26.88 -20.17
N PRO A 69 -2.53 -25.97 -19.33
CA PRO A 69 -3.76 -26.22 -18.56
C PRO A 69 -5.00 -26.52 -19.41
N ASN A 70 -5.03 -26.09 -20.68
CA ASN A 70 -6.09 -26.38 -21.63
C ASN A 70 -5.94 -27.75 -22.33
N GLY A 71 -4.90 -28.53 -21.98
CA GLY A 71 -4.62 -29.84 -22.55
C GLY A 71 -3.74 -29.84 -23.80
N THR A 72 -3.47 -28.67 -24.41
CA THR A 72 -2.59 -28.55 -25.58
C THR A 72 -1.16 -28.98 -25.22
N GLN A 73 -0.54 -29.75 -26.10
CA GLN A 73 0.86 -30.18 -25.98
C GLN A 73 1.70 -29.59 -27.10
N GLY A 74 2.91 -29.16 -26.78
CA GLY A 74 3.85 -28.64 -27.76
C GLY A 74 5.22 -28.38 -27.16
N TRP A 75 6.14 -27.88 -27.96
CA TRP A 75 7.52 -27.60 -27.59
C TRP A 75 7.71 -26.11 -27.31
N VAL A 76 8.43 -25.80 -26.25
CA VAL A 76 8.77 -24.42 -25.85
C VAL A 76 10.28 -24.31 -25.63
N ASP A 77 10.84 -23.14 -25.89
CA ASP A 77 12.26 -22.87 -25.66
C ASP A 77 12.54 -22.84 -24.13
N ALA A 78 13.45 -23.71 -23.71
CA ALA A 78 13.81 -23.92 -22.31
C ALA A 78 14.43 -22.67 -21.66
N ALA A 79 15.00 -21.74 -22.46
CA ALA A 79 15.61 -20.51 -21.96
C ALA A 79 14.60 -19.57 -21.30
N PHE A 80 13.30 -19.71 -21.60
CA PHE A 80 12.22 -18.90 -21.02
C PHE A 80 11.48 -19.60 -19.88
N LEU A 81 11.93 -20.81 -19.50
CA LEU A 81 11.35 -21.56 -18.39
C LEU A 81 12.17 -21.35 -17.12
N VAL A 82 11.50 -20.89 -16.08
CA VAL A 82 12.05 -20.77 -14.74
C VAL A 82 11.30 -21.69 -13.79
N SER A 83 12.03 -22.33 -12.87
CA SER A 83 11.43 -23.22 -11.87
C SER A 83 10.67 -22.44 -10.79
N GLU A 84 11.09 -21.21 -10.52
CA GLU A 84 10.42 -20.29 -9.61
C GLU A 84 9.42 -19.41 -10.36
N GLN A 85 8.26 -19.16 -9.75
CA GLN A 85 7.22 -18.36 -10.37
C GLN A 85 7.69 -16.91 -10.66
N PRO A 86 7.59 -16.41 -11.90
CA PRO A 86 8.04 -15.06 -12.26
C PRO A 86 7.35 -13.96 -11.45
N ALA A 87 8.08 -12.87 -11.14
CA ALA A 87 7.58 -11.75 -10.35
C ALA A 87 6.25 -11.13 -10.84
N PRO A 88 5.97 -10.99 -12.16
CA PRO A 88 4.68 -10.49 -12.63
C PRO A 88 3.48 -11.37 -12.24
N ALA A 89 3.66 -12.69 -12.24
CA ALA A 89 2.61 -13.63 -11.84
C ALA A 89 2.34 -13.58 -10.32
N GLN A 90 3.39 -13.32 -9.52
CA GLN A 90 3.23 -13.09 -8.09
C GLN A 90 2.45 -11.79 -7.81
N TYR A 91 2.65 -10.75 -8.62
CA TYR A 91 1.91 -9.48 -8.50
C TYR A 91 0.41 -9.66 -8.73
N ASP A 92 0.00 -10.37 -9.78
CA ASP A 92 -1.43 -10.61 -10.05
C ASP A 92 -2.11 -11.42 -8.94
N ILE A 93 -1.44 -12.46 -8.43
CA ILE A 93 -1.91 -13.25 -7.29
C ILE A 93 -2.07 -12.37 -6.05
N LEU A 94 -1.07 -11.52 -5.79
CA LEU A 94 -1.09 -10.64 -4.63
C LEU A 94 -2.16 -9.56 -4.74
N LEU A 95 -2.35 -8.98 -5.93
CA LEU A 95 -3.41 -8.01 -6.20
C LEU A 95 -4.79 -8.63 -6.00
N ALA A 96 -4.98 -9.88 -6.46
CA ALA A 96 -6.22 -10.63 -6.23
C ALA A 96 -6.44 -10.91 -4.74
N LYS A 97 -5.40 -11.32 -4.00
CA LYS A 97 -5.44 -11.53 -2.54
C LYS A 97 -5.78 -10.23 -1.81
N HIS A 98 -5.15 -9.11 -2.16
CA HIS A 98 -5.43 -7.79 -1.60
C HIS A 98 -6.90 -7.39 -1.81
N LYS A 99 -7.40 -7.49 -3.06
CA LYS A 99 -8.81 -7.21 -3.38
C LYS A 99 -9.78 -8.09 -2.57
N ARG A 100 -9.45 -9.38 -2.40
CA ARG A 100 -10.27 -10.30 -1.59
C ARG A 100 -10.28 -9.91 -0.12
N ILE A 101 -9.12 -9.62 0.46
CA ILE A 101 -8.98 -9.19 1.86
C ILE A 101 -9.72 -7.86 2.09
N GLN A 102 -9.60 -6.91 1.16
CA GLN A 102 -10.29 -5.62 1.23
C GLN A 102 -11.82 -5.79 1.20
N LYS A 103 -12.35 -6.66 0.33
CA LYS A 103 -13.79 -7.01 0.31
C LYS A 103 -14.23 -7.65 1.62
N GLN A 104 -13.45 -8.57 2.16
CA GLN A 104 -13.74 -9.21 3.46
C GLN A 104 -13.74 -8.19 4.60
N LEU A 105 -12.78 -7.27 4.62
CA LEU A 105 -12.72 -6.18 5.60
C LEU A 105 -13.98 -5.32 5.56
N ALA A 106 -14.39 -4.87 4.37
CA ALA A 106 -15.60 -4.07 4.20
C ALA A 106 -16.86 -4.82 4.67
N ALA A 107 -17.01 -6.09 4.30
CA ALA A 107 -18.13 -6.93 4.73
C ALA A 107 -18.14 -7.17 6.25
N LEU A 108 -16.97 -7.38 6.86
CA LEU A 108 -16.82 -7.54 8.31
C LEU A 108 -17.15 -6.24 9.06
N GLN A 109 -16.69 -5.09 8.56
CA GLN A 109 -17.03 -3.77 9.13
C GLN A 109 -18.54 -3.52 9.09
N GLN A 110 -19.20 -3.85 7.97
CA GLN A 110 -20.65 -3.72 7.86
C GLN A 110 -21.38 -4.66 8.84
N LYS A 111 -20.90 -5.90 9.01
CA LYS A 111 -21.43 -6.83 10.02
C LYS A 111 -21.24 -6.29 11.44
N LEU A 112 -20.09 -5.70 11.77
CA LEU A 112 -19.85 -5.08 13.07
C LEU A 112 -20.83 -3.94 13.33
N LYS A 113 -21.00 -3.01 12.38
CA LYS A 113 -21.94 -1.90 12.49
C LYS A 113 -23.39 -2.36 12.67
N LYS A 114 -23.80 -3.43 11.97
CA LYS A 114 -25.13 -4.04 12.14
C LYS A 114 -25.28 -4.67 13.53
N THR A 115 -24.27 -5.40 14.01
CA THR A 115 -24.29 -6.01 15.34
C THR A 115 -24.31 -4.95 16.45
N GLU A 116 -23.57 -3.85 16.28
CA GLU A 116 -23.59 -2.70 17.19
C GLU A 116 -24.97 -2.07 17.30
N ARG A 117 -25.61 -1.77 16.15
CA ARG A 117 -26.98 -1.26 16.15
C ARG A 117 -27.95 -2.22 16.85
N LYS A 118 -27.84 -3.52 16.60
CA LYS A 118 -28.67 -4.53 17.29
C LYS A 118 -28.41 -4.57 18.79
N LEU A 119 -27.16 -4.38 19.22
CA LEU A 119 -26.80 -4.33 20.63
C LEU A 119 -27.39 -3.10 21.31
N GLN A 120 -27.32 -1.94 20.65
CA GLN A 120 -27.90 -0.70 21.16
C GLN A 120 -29.42 -0.82 21.29
N ILE A 121 -30.11 -1.32 20.25
CA ILE A 121 -31.56 -1.57 20.31
C ILE A 121 -31.91 -2.52 21.48
N ARG A 122 -31.13 -3.58 21.70
CA ARG A 122 -31.32 -4.50 22.83
C ARG A 122 -31.11 -3.80 24.18
N GLN A 123 -30.14 -2.89 24.28
CA GLN A 123 -29.91 -2.09 25.49
C GLN A 123 -31.08 -1.14 25.76
N ASP A 124 -31.60 -0.48 24.74
CA ASP A 124 -32.76 0.42 24.85
C ASP A 124 -34.02 -0.36 25.27
N GLN A 125 -34.24 -1.54 24.67
CA GLN A 125 -35.33 -2.44 25.06
C GLN A 125 -35.23 -2.88 26.53
N VAL A 126 -34.03 -3.22 26.99
CA VAL A 126 -33.80 -3.58 28.40
C VAL A 126 -34.03 -2.38 29.32
N SER A 127 -33.61 -1.17 28.92
CA SER A 127 -33.86 0.05 29.68
C SER A 127 -35.36 0.34 29.81
N ASN A 128 -36.09 0.28 28.69
CA ASN A 128 -37.53 0.52 28.65
C ASN A 128 -38.31 -0.55 29.42
N ALA A 129 -37.96 -1.83 29.27
CA ALA A 129 -38.58 -2.91 30.05
C ALA A 129 -38.35 -2.71 31.55
N LYS A 130 -37.15 -2.28 31.95
CA LYS A 130 -36.84 -1.97 33.35
C LYS A 130 -37.68 -0.82 33.90
N THR A 131 -37.88 0.26 33.13
CA THR A 131 -38.73 1.38 33.57
C THR A 131 -40.20 0.95 33.69
N SER A 132 -40.73 0.22 32.70
CA SER A 132 -42.10 -0.30 32.76
C SER A 132 -42.31 -1.26 33.94
N MET A 133 -41.33 -2.12 34.25
CA MET A 133 -41.41 -2.96 35.45
C MET A 133 -41.40 -2.15 36.74
N GLN A 134 -40.59 -1.09 36.85
CA GLN A 134 -40.60 -0.23 38.03
C GLN A 134 -41.95 0.45 38.21
N GLU A 135 -42.62 0.82 37.12
CA GLU A 135 -43.94 1.42 37.12
C GLU A 135 -45.03 0.42 37.51
N LEU A 136 -45.06 -0.78 36.91
CA LEU A 136 -45.95 -1.87 37.33
C LEU A 136 -45.74 -2.24 38.81
N LYS A 137 -44.49 -2.28 39.28
CA LYS A 137 -44.18 -2.57 40.69
C LYS A 137 -44.76 -1.53 41.62
N LYS A 138 -44.72 -0.25 41.25
CA LYS A 138 -45.37 0.83 42.01
C LYS A 138 -46.88 0.69 42.01
N GLU A 139 -47.48 0.32 40.88
CA GLU A 139 -48.93 0.13 40.75
C GLU A 139 -49.44 -1.07 41.58
N ILE A 140 -48.72 -2.20 41.54
CA ILE A 140 -49.04 -3.39 42.34
C ILE A 140 -48.91 -3.08 43.85
N LYS A 141 -47.89 -2.31 44.26
CA LYS A 141 -47.70 -1.91 45.67
C LYS A 141 -48.81 -0.99 46.20
N GLY A 142 -49.55 -0.33 45.30
CA GLY A 142 -50.72 0.50 45.62
C GLY A 142 -52.05 -0.27 45.70
N LYS A 143 -52.13 -1.50 45.18
CA LYS A 143 -53.34 -2.35 45.23
C LYS A 143 -53.22 -3.37 46.39
N GLN A 144 -54.30 -3.57 47.16
CA GLN A 144 -54.32 -4.50 48.32
C GLN A 144 -54.00 -5.96 47.92
N PRO A 145 -53.45 -6.79 48.84
CA PRO A 145 -52.94 -8.13 48.53
C PRO A 145 -54.10 -9.09 48.23
N THR A 146 -54.41 -9.23 46.95
CA THR A 146 -55.31 -10.26 46.41
C THR A 146 -54.49 -11.36 45.74
N VAL A 147 -55.06 -12.56 45.57
CA VAL A 147 -54.38 -13.70 44.90
C VAL A 147 -53.89 -13.34 43.48
N ALA A 148 -54.54 -12.38 42.81
CA ALA A 148 -54.11 -11.82 41.54
C ALA A 148 -52.82 -11.00 41.66
N ALA A 149 -52.69 -10.16 42.70
CA ALA A 149 -51.49 -9.37 42.97
C ALA A 149 -50.26 -10.24 43.26
N ILE A 150 -50.44 -11.38 43.95
CA ILE A 150 -49.36 -12.35 44.21
C ILE A 150 -48.88 -13.02 42.92
N LYS A 151 -49.80 -13.37 42.00
CA LYS A 151 -49.43 -13.92 40.67
C LYS A 151 -48.69 -12.89 39.80
N GLU A 152 -49.08 -11.62 39.86
CA GLU A 152 -48.38 -10.54 39.15
C GLU A 152 -46.99 -10.27 39.74
N GLU A 153 -46.85 -10.32 41.07
CA GLU A 153 -45.57 -10.16 41.75
C GLU A 153 -44.58 -11.31 41.42
N LEU A 154 -45.07 -12.54 41.30
CA LEU A 154 -44.29 -13.69 40.81
C LEU A 154 -43.83 -13.51 39.35
N LYS A 155 -44.72 -13.03 38.47
CA LYS A 155 -44.38 -12.72 37.08
C LYS A 155 -43.33 -11.60 37.00
N LEU A 156 -43.46 -10.57 37.85
CA LEU A 156 -42.50 -9.48 37.94
C LEU A 156 -41.11 -9.97 38.36
N LYS A 157 -41.03 -10.84 39.38
CA LYS A 157 -39.76 -11.45 39.81
C LYS A 157 -39.11 -12.30 38.72
N SER A 158 -39.91 -13.06 37.95
CA SER A 158 -39.37 -13.82 36.82
C SER A 158 -38.86 -12.93 35.68
N ALA A 159 -39.54 -11.81 35.39
CA ALA A 159 -39.10 -10.83 34.39
C ALA A 159 -37.86 -10.04 34.84
N GLU A 160 -37.76 -9.71 36.14
CA GLU A 160 -36.56 -9.11 36.75
C GLU A 160 -35.34 -10.03 36.58
N ALA A 161 -35.50 -11.33 36.85
CA ALA A 161 -34.43 -12.32 36.65
C ALA A 161 -34.01 -12.46 35.18
N GLU A 162 -34.95 -12.45 34.24
CA GLU A 162 -34.65 -12.53 32.80
C GLU A 162 -33.89 -11.30 32.30
N ILE A 163 -34.25 -10.10 32.76
CA ILE A 163 -33.53 -8.86 32.45
C ILE A 163 -32.10 -8.89 33.00
N GLU A 164 -31.91 -9.39 34.21
CA GLU A 164 -30.58 -9.50 34.80
C GLU A 164 -29.68 -10.46 34.00
N GLN A 165 -30.22 -11.61 33.58
CA GLN A 165 -29.53 -12.54 32.68
C GLN A 165 -29.21 -11.89 31.33
N LEU A 166 -30.15 -11.16 30.72
CA LEU A 166 -29.92 -10.45 29.46
C LEU A 166 -28.85 -9.38 29.61
N LYS A 167 -28.81 -8.66 30.74
CA LYS A 167 -27.79 -7.65 31.03
C LYS A 167 -26.39 -8.26 31.14
N ILE A 168 -26.26 -9.40 31.84
CA ILE A 168 -25.00 -10.16 31.93
C ILE A 168 -24.58 -10.64 30.53
N LYS A 169 -25.52 -11.16 29.74
CA LYS A 169 -25.21 -11.63 28.37
C LYS A 169 -24.76 -10.49 27.46
N ILE A 170 -25.37 -9.31 27.58
CA ILE A 170 -24.94 -8.10 26.85
C ILE A 170 -23.54 -7.67 27.26
N SER A 171 -23.22 -7.67 28.56
CA SER A 171 -21.89 -7.28 29.06
C SER A 171 -20.79 -8.28 28.65
N GLN A 172 -21.10 -9.57 28.62
CA GLN A 172 -20.20 -10.61 28.10
C GLN A 172 -19.98 -10.48 26.58
N LEU A 173 -21.05 -10.19 25.82
CA LEU A 173 -20.94 -9.99 24.37
C LEU A 173 -20.17 -8.71 24.02
N SER A 174 -20.32 -7.64 24.79
CA SER A 174 -19.57 -6.39 24.58
C SER A 174 -18.08 -6.56 24.91
N SER A 175 -17.75 -7.23 26.02
CA SER A 175 -16.35 -7.51 26.39
C SER A 175 -15.67 -8.47 25.41
N ARG A 176 -16.35 -9.53 24.95
CA ARG A 176 -15.84 -10.42 23.90
C ARG A 176 -15.63 -9.69 22.55
N LYS A 177 -16.49 -8.71 22.24
CA LYS A 177 -16.33 -7.86 21.07
C LYS A 177 -15.07 -6.99 21.21
N GLN A 178 -14.87 -6.36 22.36
CA GLN A 178 -13.72 -5.50 22.63
C GLN A 178 -12.40 -6.29 22.48
N ALA A 179 -12.28 -7.44 23.14
CA ALA A 179 -11.12 -8.33 23.02
C ALA A 179 -10.83 -8.79 21.58
N LYS A 180 -11.86 -9.06 20.76
CA LYS A 180 -11.68 -9.39 19.33
C LYS A 180 -11.25 -8.20 18.48
N THR A 181 -11.62 -6.98 18.87
CA THR A 181 -11.25 -5.76 18.16
C THR A 181 -9.79 -5.42 18.43
N ASP A 182 -9.36 -5.60 19.68
CA ASP A 182 -7.98 -5.38 20.14
C ASP A 182 -7.02 -6.43 19.57
N ALA A 183 -7.38 -7.73 19.61
CA ALA A 183 -6.58 -8.78 18.97
C ALA A 183 -6.43 -8.58 17.45
N ARG A 184 -7.45 -8.01 16.79
CA ARG A 184 -7.41 -7.73 15.35
C ARG A 184 -6.56 -6.50 15.02
N SER A 185 -6.57 -5.46 15.85
CA SER A 185 -5.70 -4.30 15.65
C SER A 185 -4.23 -4.68 15.85
N GLU A 186 -3.93 -5.59 16.78
CA GLU A 186 -2.60 -6.18 16.96
C GLU A 186 -2.17 -7.05 15.77
N GLN A 187 -3.05 -7.92 15.25
CA GLN A 187 -2.74 -8.72 14.06
C GLN A 187 -2.60 -7.88 12.78
N ALA A 188 -3.41 -6.84 12.61
CA ALA A 188 -3.30 -5.91 11.48
C ALA A 188 -2.07 -4.99 11.61
N ASN A 189 -1.61 -4.71 12.83
CA ASN A 189 -0.35 -4.02 13.09
C ASN A 189 0.85 -4.96 13.19
N SER A 190 0.65 -6.28 13.07
CA SER A 190 1.72 -7.25 13.21
C SER A 190 2.86 -6.88 12.27
N VAL A 191 4.03 -6.72 12.88
CA VAL A 191 5.27 -6.30 12.22
C VAL A 191 5.54 -7.15 10.98
N ALA A 192 5.12 -8.41 10.97
CA ALA A 192 5.19 -9.32 9.82
C ALA A 192 4.49 -8.79 8.57
N THR A 193 3.22 -8.34 8.66
CA THR A 193 2.49 -7.83 7.47
C THR A 193 3.06 -6.52 6.93
N LYS A 194 3.50 -5.63 7.83
CA LYS A 194 4.19 -4.38 7.45
C LYS A 194 5.56 -4.66 6.85
N LYS A 195 6.28 -5.65 7.39
CA LYS A 195 7.59 -6.09 6.91
C LYS A 195 7.48 -6.74 5.54
N GLU A 196 6.51 -7.62 5.30
CA GLU A 196 6.22 -8.19 3.97
C GLU A 196 5.86 -7.10 2.95
N LEU A 197 5.04 -6.10 3.35
CA LEU A 197 4.70 -4.97 2.48
C LEU A 197 5.90 -4.08 2.17
N ALA A 198 6.76 -3.81 3.15
CA ALA A 198 7.99 -3.04 2.97
C ALA A 198 9.01 -3.78 2.11
N GLU A 199 9.16 -5.08 2.35
CA GLU A 199 10.03 -5.97 1.56
C GLU A 199 9.54 -6.07 0.12
N LEU A 200 8.23 -6.16 -0.10
CA LEU A 200 7.69 -6.18 -1.45
C LEU A 200 7.84 -4.83 -2.15
N ARG A 201 7.64 -3.71 -1.44
CA ARG A 201 7.89 -2.36 -1.99
C ARG A 201 9.35 -2.17 -2.39
N THR A 202 10.28 -2.62 -1.57
CA THR A 202 11.71 -2.55 -1.89
C THR A 202 12.05 -3.44 -3.08
N ARG A 203 11.49 -4.66 -3.17
CA ARG A 203 11.66 -5.52 -4.36
C ARG A 203 11.08 -4.90 -5.63
N ILE A 204 9.91 -4.26 -5.56
CA ILE A 204 9.31 -3.55 -6.70
C ILE A 204 10.18 -2.36 -7.11
N ASP A 205 10.69 -1.58 -6.15
CA ASP A 205 11.57 -0.43 -6.43
C ASP A 205 12.92 -0.89 -7.02
N MET A 206 13.50 -1.99 -6.50
CA MET A 206 14.70 -2.60 -7.07
C MET A 206 14.45 -3.12 -8.49
N ALA A 207 13.32 -3.78 -8.74
CA ALA A 207 12.94 -4.24 -10.07
C ALA A 207 12.75 -3.06 -11.04
N LEU A 208 12.05 -2.00 -10.62
CA LEU A 208 11.88 -0.76 -11.40
C LEU A 208 13.22 -0.09 -11.74
N ARG A 209 14.16 -0.04 -10.79
CA ARG A 209 15.50 0.54 -11.02
C ARG A 209 16.34 -0.29 -11.98
N SER A 210 16.27 -1.62 -11.87
CA SER A 210 16.93 -2.53 -12.83
C SER A 210 16.38 -2.38 -14.26
N LEU A 211 15.06 -2.19 -14.41
CA LEU A 211 14.42 -1.92 -15.69
C LEU A 211 14.80 -0.56 -16.28
N GLN A 212 15.13 0.42 -15.44
CA GLN A 212 15.61 1.75 -15.87
C GLN A 212 17.09 1.78 -16.28
N GLY A 213 17.78 0.63 -16.34
CA GLY A 213 19.19 0.56 -16.74
C GLY A 213 20.15 1.19 -15.74
N LYS A 214 19.68 1.45 -14.51
CA LYS A 214 20.53 1.89 -13.40
C LYS A 214 20.91 0.63 -12.62
N GLU A 215 22.04 0.03 -12.98
CA GLU A 215 22.58 -1.10 -12.22
C GLU A 215 22.70 -0.73 -10.73
N PRO A 216 22.40 -1.65 -9.80
CA PRO A 216 22.60 -1.39 -8.39
C PRO A 216 24.09 -1.18 -8.14
N LEU A 217 24.44 -0.03 -7.55
CA LEU A 217 25.72 0.15 -6.88
C LEU A 217 25.97 -1.08 -6.01
N SER A 218 26.93 -1.90 -6.42
CA SER A 218 27.33 -3.10 -5.70
C SER A 218 27.63 -2.72 -4.25
N ALA A 219 27.20 -3.53 -3.29
CA ALA A 219 27.45 -3.27 -1.86
C ALA A 219 28.96 -3.09 -1.53
N LYS A 220 29.86 -3.45 -2.46
CA LYS A 220 31.30 -3.18 -2.39
C LYS A 220 31.69 -1.73 -2.75
N GLU A 221 30.89 -0.99 -3.50
CA GLU A 221 31.14 0.43 -3.83
C GLU A 221 30.69 1.37 -2.69
N ILE A 222 29.59 1.03 -1.99
CA ILE A 222 29.06 1.80 -0.85
C ILE A 222 30.07 1.89 0.31
N LEU A 223 30.96 0.90 0.44
CA LEU A 223 32.01 0.90 1.46
C LEU A 223 33.21 1.79 1.11
N ASN A 224 33.36 2.18 -0.16
CA ASN A 224 34.48 2.99 -0.66
C ASN A 224 34.08 4.40 -1.08
N GLU A 225 32.79 4.72 -1.07
CA GLU A 225 32.33 6.09 -1.26
C GLU A 225 32.44 6.81 0.09
N PRO A 226 33.39 7.76 0.25
CA PRO A 226 33.49 8.51 1.50
C PRO A 226 32.15 9.20 1.75
N PRO A 227 31.66 9.26 3.00
CA PRO A 227 30.37 9.86 3.29
C PRO A 227 30.33 11.25 2.66
N GLY A 228 29.44 11.42 1.67
CA GLY A 228 29.22 12.71 1.03
C GLY A 228 28.97 13.74 2.11
N LEU A 229 29.74 14.84 2.08
CA LEU A 229 29.61 15.89 3.07
C LEU A 229 28.14 16.38 3.08
N PRO A 230 27.50 16.49 4.26
CA PRO A 230 26.11 16.92 4.33
C PRO A 230 25.89 18.24 3.59
N ASP A 231 24.72 18.47 3.01
CA ASP A 231 24.44 19.71 2.25
C ASP A 231 24.69 21.00 3.06
N TRP A 232 24.55 20.94 4.39
CA TRP A 232 24.87 22.06 5.29
C TRP A 232 26.36 22.39 5.38
N PHE A 233 27.25 21.44 5.08
CA PHE A 233 28.70 21.62 5.11
C PHE A 233 29.17 22.68 4.14
N TRP A 234 28.59 22.72 2.93
CA TRP A 234 28.89 23.74 1.93
C TRP A 234 28.49 25.14 2.41
N GLY A 235 27.36 25.24 3.11
CA GLY A 235 26.93 26.50 3.75
C GLY A 235 27.91 26.97 4.83
N VAL A 236 28.41 26.05 5.66
CA VAL A 236 29.39 26.36 6.71
C VAL A 236 30.77 26.72 6.11
N MET A 237 31.21 26.02 5.06
CA MET A 237 32.44 26.35 4.33
C MET A 237 32.39 27.75 3.70
N LEU A 238 31.26 28.10 3.09
CA LEU A 238 31.05 29.43 2.52
C LEU A 238 31.07 30.51 3.61
N LEU A 239 30.49 30.22 4.77
CA LEU A 239 30.51 31.13 5.93
C LEU A 239 31.94 31.34 6.45
N PHE A 240 32.73 30.28 6.61
CA PHE A 240 34.14 30.40 7.02
C PHE A 240 34.98 31.17 5.99
N LEU A 241 34.75 30.96 4.70
CA LEU A 241 35.43 31.70 3.64
C LEU A 241 35.16 33.21 3.72
N ILE A 242 33.89 33.61 3.89
CA ILE A 242 33.50 35.02 4.03
C ILE A 242 34.11 35.63 5.30
N THR A 243 34.05 34.90 6.41
CA THR A 243 34.57 35.37 7.70
C THR A 243 36.10 35.54 7.66
N GLY A 244 36.80 34.57 7.05
CA GLY A 244 38.24 34.64 6.83
C GLY A 244 38.64 35.80 5.92
N PHE A 245 37.89 36.04 4.85
CA PHE A 245 38.14 37.16 3.93
C PHE A 245 37.95 38.52 4.61
N ALA A 246 36.85 38.70 5.36
CA ALA A 246 36.60 39.93 6.13
C ALA A 246 37.68 40.18 7.18
N THR A 247 38.09 39.14 7.90
CA THR A 247 39.17 39.21 8.89
C THR A 247 40.51 39.55 8.23
N GLY A 248 40.79 38.98 7.06
CA GLY A 248 41.98 39.29 6.26
C GLY A 248 42.03 40.75 5.84
N ILE A 249 40.92 41.31 5.34
CA ILE A 249 40.81 42.74 5.01
C ILE A 249 41.04 43.60 6.26
N ALA A 250 40.43 43.26 7.39
CA ALA A 250 40.59 44.03 8.62
C ALA A 250 42.03 44.03 9.13
N ILE A 251 42.74 42.89 9.07
CA ILE A 251 44.15 42.79 9.44
C ILE A 251 45.03 43.55 8.46
N MET A 252 44.74 43.47 7.15
CA MET A 252 45.47 44.22 6.12
C MET A 252 45.31 45.72 6.33
N ASP A 253 44.09 46.21 6.53
CA ASP A 253 43.80 47.61 6.82
C ASP A 253 44.47 48.06 8.13
N TYR A 254 44.39 47.26 9.20
CA TYR A 254 45.09 47.52 10.46
C TYR A 254 46.61 47.62 10.29
N ARG A 255 47.23 46.69 9.55
CA ARG A 255 48.67 46.70 9.27
C ARG A 255 49.06 47.87 8.35
N ASN A 256 48.22 48.21 7.38
CA ASN A 256 48.45 49.32 6.46
C ASN A 256 48.43 50.66 7.22
N ARG A 257 47.45 50.86 8.10
CA ARG A 257 47.36 52.03 8.99
C ARG A 257 48.52 52.15 9.97
N LYS A 258 49.06 51.01 10.44
CA LYS A 258 50.23 51.01 11.34
C LYS A 258 51.54 51.34 10.61
N ARG A 259 51.64 51.08 9.30
CA ARG A 259 52.82 51.41 8.48
C ARG A 259 52.76 52.80 7.86
N HIS A 260 51.58 53.27 7.50
CA HIS A 260 51.36 54.60 6.92
C HIS A 260 50.48 55.38 7.90
N GLY A 261 51.13 56.14 8.79
CA GLY A 261 50.49 56.85 9.90
C GLY A 261 49.40 57.81 9.46
N GLY A 262 48.16 57.32 9.43
CA GLY A 262 46.93 58.10 9.45
C GLY A 262 46.77 59.12 8.33
N PHE A 263 46.72 58.68 7.07
CA PHE A 263 46.14 59.50 6.02
C PHE A 263 44.68 59.07 5.79
N ARG A 264 43.74 59.95 6.11
CA ARG A 264 42.31 59.79 5.81
C ARG A 264 42.08 60.43 4.45
N ILE A 265 41.59 59.65 3.48
CA ILE A 265 40.83 60.18 2.33
C ILE A 265 39.38 59.82 2.60
#